data_AF-A0AA92TUX6-F1
#
_entry.id   AF-A0AA92TUX6-F1
#
_cell.length_a   1.000
_cell.length_b   1.000
_cell.length_c   1.000
_cell.angle_alpha   90.00
_cell.angle_beta   90.00
_cell.angle_gamma   90.00
#
_symmetry.space_group_name_H-M   'P 1'
#
loop_
_entity.id
_entity.type
_entity.pdbx_description
1 polymer ?
#
loop_
_entity_poly.entity_id
_entity_poly.type
_entity_poly.pdbx_seq_one_letter_code
_entity_poly.pdbx_strand_id
1 'polypeptide(L)' 'MNMFEQMPFSEKYPVFRKLAEIGDLRKLSREELELYDEDIKNMRDIYMPPESLMKRKGWK' A
#
# COMPACT_ATOMS: atom_id res chain seq x y z
N MET A 1 -16.21 6.78 -7.39
CA MET A 1 -16.91 5.71 -6.66
C MET A 1 -15.87 4.87 -5.94
N ASN A 2 -16.05 4.61 -4.65
CA ASN A 2 -15.12 3.83 -3.82
C ASN A 2 -15.32 2.33 -4.12
N MET A 3 -14.26 1.63 -4.51
CA MET A 3 -14.29 0.20 -4.88
C MET A 3 -14.86 -0.69 -3.75
N PHE A 4 -14.73 -0.25 -2.49
CA PHE A 4 -15.23 -0.97 -1.32
C PHE A 4 -16.74 -0.90 -1.12
N GLU A 5 -17.40 0.17 -1.60
CA GLU A 5 -18.86 0.32 -1.50
C GLU A 5 -19.61 -0.64 -2.44
N GLN A 6 -18.95 -1.13 -3.49
CA GLN A 6 -19.51 -2.07 -4.46
C GLN A 6 -19.31 -3.54 -4.07
N MET A 7 -18.58 -3.84 -2.99
CA MET A 7 -18.39 -5.22 -2.56
C MET A 7 -19.61 -5.73 -1.79
N PRO A 8 -20.21 -6.88 -2.17
CA PRO A 8 -21.42 -7.44 -1.56
C PRO A 8 -21.22 -7.95 -0.11
N PHE A 9 -20.04 -7.73 0.47
CA PHE A 9 -19.64 -8.22 1.79
C PHE A 9 -19.58 -7.13 2.87
N SER A 10 -19.59 -5.86 2.45
CA SER A 10 -19.42 -4.69 3.34
C SER A 10 -20.56 -4.51 4.34
N GLU A 11 -21.77 -4.99 4.02
CA GLU A 11 -22.91 -5.01 4.93
C GLU A 11 -22.93 -6.22 5.87
N LYS A 12 -22.40 -7.36 5.41
CA LYS A 12 -22.47 -8.64 6.13
C LYS A 12 -21.34 -8.84 7.13
N TYR A 13 -20.15 -8.29 6.86
CA TYR A 13 -18.99 -8.47 7.73
C TYR A 13 -18.31 -7.11 8.02
N PRO A 14 -18.40 -6.61 9.27
CA PRO A 14 -17.84 -5.31 9.67
C PRO A 14 -16.32 -5.16 9.43
N VAL A 15 -15.59 -6.28 9.36
CA VAL A 15 -14.16 -6.31 9.08
C VAL A 15 -13.82 -5.64 7.74
N PHE A 16 -14.64 -5.80 6.70
CA PHE A 16 -14.37 -5.19 5.40
C PHE A 16 -14.56 -3.68 5.40
N ARG A 17 -15.45 -3.14 6.25
CA ARG A 17 -15.54 -1.69 6.46
C ARG A 17 -14.28 -1.15 7.11
N LYS A 18 -13.77 -1.82 8.15
CA LYS A 18 -12.50 -1.44 8.79
C LYS A 18 -11.32 -1.51 7.82
N LEU A 19 -11.24 -2.56 7.00
CA LEU A 19 -10.20 -2.67 5.98
C LEU A 19 -10.31 -1.59 4.91
N ALA A 20 -11.53 -1.25 4.48
CA ALA A 20 -11.76 -0.14 3.56
C ALA A 20 -11.32 1.21 4.15
N GLU A 21 -11.57 1.43 5.44
CA GLU A 21 -11.15 2.63 6.15
C GLU A 21 -9.63 2.73 6.29
N ILE A 22 -8.96 1.62 6.61
CA ILE A 22 -7.49 1.55 6.73
C ILE A 22 -6.81 1.71 5.36
N GLY A 23 -7.38 1.11 4.32
CA GLY A 23 -6.85 1.18 2.96
C GLY A 23 -7.10 2.52 2.25
N ASP A 24 -7.83 3.46 2.86
CA ASP A 24 -8.13 4.75 2.25
C ASP A 24 -6.97 5.75 2.44
N LEU A 25 -5.99 5.64 1.55
CA LEU A 25 -4.79 6.50 1.55
C LEU A 25 -5.09 8.00 1.40
N ARG A 26 -6.30 8.38 0.95
CA ARG A 26 -6.70 9.79 0.83
C ARG A 26 -6.89 10.47 2.18
N LYS A 27 -6.99 9.69 3.27
CA LYS A 27 -7.09 10.19 4.63
C LYS A 27 -5.73 10.55 5.22
N LEU A 28 -4.63 10.14 4.59
CA LEU A 28 -3.28 10.45 5.05
C LEU A 28 -2.94 11.91 4.77
N SER A 29 -2.23 12.52 5.71
CA SER A 29 -1.51 13.76 5.44
C SER A 29 -0.40 13.52 4.41
N ARG A 30 0.15 14.61 3.87
CA ARG A 30 1.25 14.50 2.90
C ARG A 30 2.48 13.81 3.47
N GLU A 31 2.82 14.08 4.72
CA GLU A 31 3.98 13.47 5.41
C GLU A 31 3.76 11.98 5.62
N GLU A 32 2.56 11.57 6.05
CA GLU A 32 2.21 10.16 6.23
C GLU A 32 2.19 9.40 4.89
N LEU A 33 1.76 10.05 3.81
CA LEU A 33 1.78 9.47 2.47
C LEU A 33 3.22 9.26 1.97
N GLU A 34 4.11 10.23 2.20
CA GLU A 34 5.53 10.13 1.85
C GLU A 34 6.20 8.95 2.60
N LEU A 35 5.90 8.79 3.89
CA LEU A 35 6.37 7.65 4.69
C LEU A 35 5.82 6.32 4.19
N TYR A 36 4.52 6.25 3.89
CA TYR A 36 3.89 5.05 3.32
C TYR A 36 4.55 4.64 2.00
N ASP A 37 4.79 5.59 1.10
CA ASP A 37 5.46 5.33 -0.18
C ASP A 37 6.91 4.87 0.00
N GLU A 38 7.62 5.38 1.02
CA GLU A 38 8.96 4.92 1.37
C GLU A 38 8.92 3.47 1.89
N ASP A 39 8.01 3.14 2.80
CA ASP A 39 7.85 1.80 3.34
C ASP A 39 7.51 0.77 2.25
N ILE A 40 6.63 1.13 1.30
CA ILE A 40 6.32 0.28 0.14
C ILE A 40 7.56 0.05 -0.73
N LYS A 41 8.38 1.07 -0.96
CA LYS A 41 9.66 0.92 -1.69
C LYS A 41 10.65 0.04 -0.94
N ASN A 42 10.74 0.20 0.38
CA ASN A 42 11.62 -0.59 1.24
C ASN A 42 11.21 -2.06 1.24
N MET A 43 9.92 -2.36 1.43
CA MET A 43 9.39 -3.72 1.34
C MET A 43 9.70 -4.35 -0.02
N ARG A 44 9.41 -3.63 -1.11
CA ARG A 44 9.73 -4.11 -2.47
C ARG A 44 11.22 -4.42 -2.62
N ASP A 45 12.09 -3.54 -2.15
CA ASP A 45 13.54 -3.70 -2.30
C ASP A 45 14.08 -4.86 -1.44
N ILE A 46 13.51 -5.12 -0.24
CA ILE A 46 13.84 -6.27 0.62
C ILE A 46 13.54 -7.61 -0.07
N TYR A 47 12.38 -7.71 -0.72
CA TYR A 47 11.97 -8.95 -1.39
C TYR A 47 12.51 -9.09 -2.82
N MET A 48 13.21 -8.07 -3.34
CA MET A 48 13.77 -8.11 -4.67
C MET A 48 15.10 -8.89 -4.69
N PRO A 49 15.36 -9.75 -5.68
CA PRO A 49 16.64 -10.42 -5.81
C PRO A 49 17.80 -9.41 -5.83
N PRO A 50 18.94 -9.68 -5.17
CA PRO A 50 20.06 -8.73 -5.08
C PRO A 50 20.53 -8.20 -6.43
N GLU A 51 20.57 -9.05 -7.46
CA GLU A 51 20.94 -8.64 -8.83
C GLU A 51 19.97 -7.61 -9.42
N SER A 52 18.67 -7.78 -9.16
CA SER A 52 17.62 -6.84 -9.60
C SER A 52 17.68 -5.53 -8.79
N LEU A 53 18.07 -5.60 -7.52
CA LEU A 53 18.31 -4.42 -6.67
C LEU A 53 19.50 -3.60 -7.13
N MET A 54 20.63 -4.26 -7.41
CA MET A 54 21.84 -3.59 -7.91
C MET A 54 21.57 -2.89 -9.23
N LYS A 55 20.93 -3.57 -10.19
CA LYS A 55 20.52 -2.98 -11.48
C LYS A 55 19.62 -1.75 -11.30
N ARG A 56 18.66 -1.83 -10.38
CA ARG A 56 17.73 -0.71 -10.09
C ARG A 56 18.42 0.48 -9.43
N LYS A 57 19.36 0.24 -8.51
CA LYS A 57 20.12 1.29 -7.81
C LYS A 57 21.28 1.84 -8.65
N GLY A 58 21.52 1.28 -9.85
CA GLY A 58 22.60 1.69 -10.74
C GLY A 58 23.99 1.29 -10.21
N TRP A 59 24.05 0.33 -9.30
CA TRP A 59 25.30 -0.20 -8.78
C TRP A 59 25.80 -1.30 -9.73
N LYS A 60 27.01 -1.11 -10.27
CA LYS A 60 27.70 -2.07 -11.13
C LYS A 60 28.50 -3.07 -10.30
#